data_AF-A0A7S2BAL5-F1
#
_entry.id   AF-A0A7S2BAL5-F1
#
_cell.length_a   1.000
_cell.length_b   1.000
_cell.length_c   1.000
_cell.angle_alpha   90.00
_cell.angle_beta   90.00
_cell.angle_gamma   90.00
#
_symmetry.space_group_name_H-M   'P 1'
#
loop_
_entity.id
_entity.type
_entity.pdbx_description
1 polymer ?
#
loop_
_entity_poly.entity_id
_entity_poly.type
_entity_poly.pdbx_seq_one_letter_code
_entity_poly.pdbx_strand_id
1 'polypeptide(L)'
;GRVWMHASHENATRVRKFCSLGSPHRPPPTDGDSLVIDQTRGILTWVEREMPGAHHDDVEYVTVAGTYLEGLAPSVEKVTSGTSELAQVMAGVGYMQVCGKADVPGDGITPVETAHLPGERVKRVTVEGAYHTPLGADGESRKWYGDEPHLSAWIDEVLI
;
A
#
# COMPACT_ATOMS: atom_id res chain seq x y z
N GLY A 1 -20.63 17.77 -14.58
CA GLY A 1 -20.37 16.79 -15.65
C GLY A 1 -19.21 15.92 -15.23
N ARG A 2 -19.31 14.60 -15.38
CA ARG A 2 -18.17 13.70 -15.16
C ARG A 2 -17.25 13.82 -16.37
N VAL A 3 -16.06 14.38 -16.16
CA VAL A 3 -15.00 14.40 -17.18
C VAL A 3 -14.34 13.04 -17.11
N TRP A 4 -14.64 12.18 -18.10
CA TRP A 4 -13.85 11.01 -18.37
C TRP A 4 -12.62 11.47 -19.14
N MET A 5 -11.41 11.21 -18.60
CA MET A 5 -10.21 11.33 -19.41
C MET A 5 -10.24 10.20 -20.44
N HIS A 6 -10.81 10.46 -21.61
CA HIS A 6 -10.47 9.68 -22.80
C HIS A 6 -9.03 10.05 -23.14
N ALA A 7 -8.07 9.33 -22.55
CA ALA A 7 -6.71 9.35 -23.05
C ALA A 7 -6.73 8.65 -24.41
N SER A 8 -6.55 9.42 -25.48
CA SER A 8 -6.17 8.89 -26.78
C SER A 8 -4.90 8.06 -26.56
N HIS A 9 -5.00 6.74 -26.77
CA HIS A 9 -3.93 5.76 -26.52
C HIS A 9 -2.69 5.94 -27.42
N GLU A 10 -2.67 6.98 -28.26
CA GLU A 10 -1.63 7.23 -29.26
C GLU A 10 -0.24 7.50 -28.65
N ASN A 11 -0.17 7.92 -27.37
CA ASN A 11 1.10 8.10 -26.63
C ASN A 11 1.38 7.03 -25.57
N ALA A 12 0.46 6.10 -25.31
CA ALA A 12 0.61 5.06 -24.30
C ALA A 12 1.43 3.85 -24.78
N THR A 13 2.10 3.96 -25.92
CA THR A 13 2.57 2.80 -26.67
C THR A 13 3.79 2.10 -26.09
N ARG A 14 4.42 2.52 -24.97
CA ARG A 14 5.60 1.81 -24.42
C ARG A 14 5.81 1.94 -22.90
N VAL A 15 4.80 1.69 -22.06
CA VAL A 15 5.07 1.43 -20.64
C VAL A 15 5.70 0.04 -20.53
N ARG A 16 6.95 -0.04 -20.06
CA ARG A 16 7.65 -1.34 -19.87
C ARG A 16 7.56 -1.84 -18.44
N LYS A 17 7.50 -0.93 -17.47
CA LYS A 17 7.49 -1.27 -16.04
C LYS A 17 6.46 -0.44 -15.29
N PHE A 18 5.78 -1.09 -14.36
CA PHE A 18 4.95 -0.47 -13.34
C PHE A 18 5.65 -0.63 -11.98
N CYS A 19 5.74 0.46 -11.21
CA CYS A 19 6.19 0.43 -9.83
C CYS A 19 5.17 1.12 -8.92
N SER A 20 4.81 0.49 -7.81
CA SER A 20 4.00 1.10 -6.75
C SER A 20 4.74 1.12 -5.42
N LEU A 21 4.64 2.23 -4.68
CA LEU A 21 5.14 2.36 -3.31
C LEU A 21 3.94 2.42 -2.37
N GLY A 22 3.80 1.47 -1.45
CA GLY A 22 2.76 1.47 -0.42
C GLY A 22 1.32 1.54 -0.95
N SER A 23 1.06 1.16 -2.21
CA SER A 23 -0.28 1.26 -2.80
C SER A 23 -1.11 -0.01 -2.56
N PRO A 24 -2.34 0.06 -2.02
CA PRO A 24 -3.17 -1.13 -1.84
C PRO A 24 -3.70 -1.65 -3.18
N HIS A 25 -3.54 -2.95 -3.44
CA HIS A 25 -3.94 -3.62 -4.68
C HIS A 25 -5.15 -4.53 -4.57
N ARG A 26 -5.68 -4.72 -3.36
CA ARG A 26 -6.86 -5.57 -3.11
C ARG A 26 -8.00 -4.75 -2.55
N PRO A 27 -9.25 -5.01 -2.94
CA PRO A 27 -10.38 -4.38 -2.30
C PRO A 27 -10.46 -4.78 -0.83
N PRO A 28 -11.05 -3.93 0.00
CA PRO A 28 -11.36 -4.28 1.38
C PRO A 28 -12.25 -5.54 1.45
N PRO A 29 -12.13 -6.37 2.50
CA PRO A 29 -12.98 -7.56 2.67
C PRO A 29 -14.47 -7.20 2.72
N THR A 30 -15.29 -7.99 2.03
CA THR A 30 -16.74 -7.74 1.89
C THR A 30 -17.62 -8.72 2.69
N ASP A 31 -17.02 -9.68 3.39
CA ASP A 31 -17.74 -10.72 4.11
C ASP A 31 -18.52 -10.15 5.32
N GLY A 32 -19.76 -10.61 5.46
CA GLY A 32 -20.91 -9.91 6.07
C GLY A 32 -20.93 -9.58 7.56
N ASP A 33 -19.80 -9.64 8.26
CA ASP A 33 -19.64 -9.16 9.65
C ASP A 33 -18.59 -8.02 9.78
N SER A 34 -18.05 -7.60 8.64
CA SER A 34 -16.97 -6.63 8.54
C SER A 34 -17.50 -5.21 8.77
N LEU A 35 -17.13 -4.56 9.89
CA LEU A 35 -17.29 -3.11 10.12
C LEU A 35 -16.38 -2.27 9.20
N VAL A 36 -15.98 -2.82 8.05
CA VAL A 36 -15.09 -2.21 7.08
C VAL A 36 -15.88 -1.37 6.11
N ILE A 37 -15.52 -0.09 6.06
CA ILE A 37 -16.02 0.89 5.11
C ILE A 37 -14.99 0.98 4.00
N ASP A 38 -15.41 0.64 2.77
CA ASP A 38 -14.56 0.80 1.59
C ASP A 38 -14.29 2.29 1.30
N GLN A 39 -13.13 2.76 1.77
CA GLN A 39 -12.65 4.12 1.57
C GLN A 39 -12.38 4.44 0.09
N THR A 40 -12.17 3.43 -0.74
CA THR A 40 -11.96 3.56 -2.18
C THR A 40 -13.26 3.68 -2.95
N ARG A 41 -14.42 3.51 -2.27
CA ARG A 41 -15.76 3.61 -2.86
C ARG A 41 -15.93 2.71 -4.10
N GLY A 42 -15.38 1.50 -4.04
CA GLY A 42 -15.47 0.49 -5.09
C GLY A 42 -14.38 0.58 -6.15
N ILE A 43 -13.42 1.52 -6.07
CA ILE A 43 -12.34 1.62 -7.07
C ILE A 43 -11.50 0.35 -7.09
N LEU A 44 -11.04 -0.14 -5.93
CA LEU A 44 -10.23 -1.37 -5.90
C LEU A 44 -11.04 -2.61 -6.26
N THR A 45 -12.34 -2.62 -5.94
CA THR A 45 -13.25 -3.69 -6.37
C THR A 45 -13.37 -3.73 -7.89
N TRP A 46 -13.47 -2.56 -8.53
CA TRP A 46 -13.52 -2.46 -9.98
C TRP A 46 -12.18 -2.86 -10.61
N VAL A 47 -11.04 -2.40 -10.07
CA VAL A 47 -9.70 -2.74 -10.58
C VAL A 47 -9.45 -4.24 -10.49
N GLU A 48 -9.74 -4.88 -9.35
CA GLU A 48 -9.52 -6.33 -9.22
C GLU A 48 -10.35 -7.13 -10.22
N ARG A 49 -11.58 -6.69 -10.53
CA ARG A 49 -12.46 -7.36 -11.49
C ARG A 49 -12.03 -7.15 -12.94
N GLU A 50 -11.72 -5.92 -13.32
CA GLU A 50 -11.45 -5.57 -14.73
C GLU A 50 -9.97 -5.73 -15.11
N MET A 51 -9.06 -5.58 -14.15
CA MET A 51 -7.61 -5.60 -14.33
C MET A 51 -6.91 -6.44 -13.25
N PRO A 52 -7.20 -7.75 -13.15
CA PRO A 52 -6.69 -8.59 -12.08
C PRO A 52 -5.18 -8.78 -12.17
N GLY A 53 -4.51 -8.71 -11.00
CA GLY A 53 -3.09 -9.03 -10.88
C GLY A 53 -2.20 -8.20 -11.80
N ALA A 54 -1.10 -8.81 -12.26
CA ALA A 54 -0.28 -8.26 -13.33
C ALA A 54 -1.00 -8.39 -14.68
N HIS A 55 -1.99 -7.51 -14.90
CA HIS A 55 -2.94 -7.58 -16.02
C HIS A 55 -2.29 -7.49 -17.41
N HIS A 56 -1.26 -6.68 -17.56
CA HIS A 56 -0.56 -6.48 -18.83
C HIS A 56 0.67 -7.40 -18.92
N ASP A 57 0.66 -8.35 -19.84
CA ASP A 57 1.75 -9.34 -20.00
C ASP A 57 3.09 -8.71 -20.45
N ASP A 58 3.01 -7.57 -21.13
CA ASP A 58 4.15 -6.80 -21.65
C ASP A 58 4.71 -5.76 -20.68
N VAL A 59 4.13 -5.69 -19.47
CA VAL A 59 4.57 -4.81 -18.39
C VAL A 59 5.19 -5.63 -17.25
N GLU A 60 6.39 -5.25 -16.83
CA GLU A 60 7.02 -5.80 -15.62
C GLU A 60 6.46 -5.08 -14.40
N TYR A 61 6.07 -5.81 -13.35
CA TYR A 61 5.44 -5.24 -12.15
C TYR A 61 6.38 -5.32 -10.96
N VAL A 62 6.64 -4.17 -10.33
CA VAL A 62 7.34 -4.05 -9.05
C VAL A 62 6.38 -3.46 -8.03
N THR A 63 6.22 -4.13 -6.89
CA THR A 63 5.44 -3.59 -5.77
C THR A 63 6.33 -3.50 -4.54
N VAL A 64 6.42 -2.30 -3.98
CA VAL A 64 7.24 -1.98 -2.82
C VAL A 64 6.33 -1.74 -1.63
N ALA A 65 6.58 -2.45 -0.54
CA ALA A 65 5.86 -2.33 0.72
C ALA A 65 6.83 -1.95 1.85
N GLY A 66 6.33 -1.26 2.86
CA GLY A 66 7.10 -0.80 4.02
C GLY A 66 6.59 -1.42 5.32
N THR A 67 7.46 -1.52 6.31
CA THR A 67 7.13 -2.06 7.65
C THR A 67 7.49 -1.09 8.78
N TYR A 68 7.22 0.21 8.58
CA TYR A 68 7.49 1.23 9.58
C TYR A 68 6.71 1.03 10.89
N LEU A 69 5.44 0.61 10.82
CA LEU A 69 4.57 0.53 11.98
C LEU A 69 3.65 -0.69 11.91
N GLU A 70 3.78 -1.55 12.92
CA GLU A 70 2.81 -2.61 13.16
C GLU A 70 1.51 -2.01 13.72
N GLY A 71 0.38 -2.37 13.12
CA GLY A 71 -0.91 -1.93 13.60
C GLY A 71 -1.26 -2.65 14.91
N LEU A 72 -2.14 -2.04 15.71
CA LEU A 72 -2.70 -2.68 16.89
C LEU A 72 -4.23 -2.60 16.87
N ALA A 73 -4.88 -3.69 17.27
CA ALA A 73 -6.31 -3.67 17.54
C ALA A 73 -6.62 -2.68 18.69
N PRO A 74 -7.68 -1.86 18.56
CA PRO A 74 -8.03 -0.87 19.57
C PRO A 74 -8.47 -1.52 20.88
N SER A 75 -7.93 -1.05 22.00
CA SER A 75 -8.44 -1.33 23.34
C SER A 75 -8.36 -0.06 24.21
N VAL A 76 -9.18 0.03 25.25
CA VAL A 76 -9.17 1.20 26.16
C VAL A 76 -7.78 1.42 26.74
N GLU A 77 -7.12 0.34 27.16
CA GLU A 77 -5.74 0.38 27.66
C GLU A 77 -4.79 0.98 26.62
N LYS A 78 -4.76 0.40 25.41
CA LYS A 78 -3.85 0.79 24.31
C LYS A 78 -4.07 2.21 23.79
N VAL A 79 -5.29 2.74 23.89
CA VAL A 79 -5.61 4.11 23.48
C VAL A 79 -5.17 5.13 24.53
N THR A 80 -5.02 4.71 25.79
CA THR A 80 -4.63 5.59 26.91
C THR A 80 -3.14 5.47 27.28
N SER A 81 -2.42 4.49 26.74
CA SER A 81 -1.01 4.18 27.00
C SER A 81 -0.04 4.93 26.07
N GLY A 82 0.07 6.24 26.28
CA GLY A 82 1.11 7.05 25.62
C GLY A 82 0.95 7.17 24.11
N THR A 83 1.93 7.81 23.45
CA THR A 83 1.81 8.25 22.05
C THR A 83 2.14 7.17 21.02
N SER A 84 3.04 6.24 21.34
CA SER A 84 3.46 5.16 20.43
C SER A 84 2.36 4.12 20.20
N GLU A 85 1.70 3.67 21.28
CA GLU A 85 0.60 2.71 21.16
C GLU A 85 -0.62 3.34 20.51
N LEU A 86 -0.89 4.62 20.78
CA LEU A 86 -1.93 5.37 20.08
C LEU A 86 -1.69 5.42 18.57
N ALA A 87 -0.45 5.66 18.12
CA ALA A 87 -0.12 5.65 16.69
C ALA A 87 -0.33 4.27 16.05
N GLN A 88 0.08 3.19 16.73
CA GLN A 88 -0.15 1.82 16.29
C GLN A 88 -1.63 1.46 16.24
N VAL A 89 -2.43 1.91 17.22
CA VAL A 89 -3.89 1.71 17.21
C VAL A 89 -4.52 2.44 16.03
N MET A 90 -4.11 3.69 15.76
CA MET A 90 -4.62 4.45 14.61
C MET A 90 -4.27 3.75 13.29
N ALA A 91 -3.05 3.24 13.15
CA ALA A 91 -2.65 2.44 11.99
C ALA A 91 -3.44 1.14 11.90
N GLY A 92 -3.61 0.40 12.99
CA GLY A 92 -4.36 -0.85 13.03
C GLY A 92 -5.84 -0.69 12.69
N VAL A 93 -6.48 0.41 13.13
CA VAL A 93 -7.82 0.77 12.69
C VAL A 93 -7.84 1.01 11.18
N GLY A 94 -6.85 1.73 10.63
CA GLY A 94 -6.72 1.92 9.19
C GLY A 94 -6.52 0.60 8.43
N TYR A 95 -5.61 -0.25 8.89
CA TYR A 95 -5.32 -1.55 8.27
C TYR A 95 -6.54 -2.47 8.29
N MET A 96 -7.31 -2.46 9.38
CA MET A 96 -8.59 -3.18 9.45
C MET A 96 -9.51 -2.78 8.29
N GLN A 97 -9.58 -1.48 7.96
CA GLN A 97 -10.40 -0.99 6.84
C GLN A 97 -9.86 -1.37 5.46
N VAL A 98 -8.59 -1.77 5.34
CA VAL A 98 -7.93 -2.10 4.07
C VAL A 98 -7.84 -3.61 3.85
N CYS A 99 -7.47 -4.38 4.88
CA CYS A 99 -7.23 -5.82 4.79
C CYS A 99 -8.06 -6.68 5.76
N GLY A 100 -8.90 -6.07 6.60
CA GLY A 100 -9.69 -6.79 7.61
C GLY A 100 -8.90 -7.27 8.83
N LYS A 101 -7.66 -6.78 9.01
CA LYS A 101 -6.81 -7.12 10.16
C LYS A 101 -6.15 -5.87 10.72
N ALA A 102 -6.09 -5.75 12.05
CA ALA A 102 -5.44 -4.63 12.71
C ALA A 102 -3.97 -4.93 13.04
N ASP A 103 -3.69 -6.12 13.56
CA ASP A 103 -2.35 -6.52 14.04
C ASP A 103 -1.50 -7.08 12.89
N VAL A 104 -1.12 -6.21 11.95
CA VAL A 104 -0.29 -6.53 10.78
C VAL A 104 0.77 -5.46 10.54
N PRO A 105 1.92 -5.81 9.93
CA PRO A 105 2.92 -4.83 9.55
C PRO A 105 2.45 -3.96 8.38
N GLY A 106 2.86 -2.69 8.39
CA GLY A 106 2.64 -1.77 7.28
C GLY A 106 3.50 -0.52 7.40
N ASP A 107 3.29 0.41 6.48
CA ASP A 107 4.06 1.66 6.39
C ASP A 107 3.43 2.83 7.15
N GLY A 108 2.43 2.54 7.99
CA GLY A 108 1.61 3.50 8.73
C GLY A 108 0.29 3.84 8.05
N ILE A 109 0.09 3.45 6.78
CA ILE A 109 -1.15 3.68 6.02
C ILE A 109 -1.61 2.39 5.34
N THR A 110 -0.71 1.70 4.65
CA THR A 110 -1.02 0.51 3.86
C THR A 110 -0.36 -0.72 4.49
N PRO A 111 -1.14 -1.77 4.80
CA PRO A 111 -0.59 -3.03 5.29
C PRO A 111 0.13 -3.79 4.17
N VAL A 112 1.24 -4.44 4.50
CA VAL A 112 2.13 -5.13 3.53
C VAL A 112 1.36 -6.11 2.64
N GLU A 113 0.42 -6.86 3.21
CA GLU A 113 -0.34 -7.89 2.49
C GLU A 113 -1.20 -7.35 1.35
N THR A 114 -1.54 -6.05 1.40
CA THR A 114 -2.30 -5.36 0.34
C THR A 114 -1.41 -4.51 -0.55
N ALA A 115 -0.25 -4.06 -0.06
CA ALA A 115 0.76 -3.37 -0.85
C ALA A 115 1.41 -4.26 -1.91
N HIS A 116 1.39 -5.58 -1.69
CA HIS A 116 1.90 -6.55 -2.64
C HIS A 116 0.82 -7.13 -3.54
N LEU A 117 0.89 -6.78 -4.83
CA LEU A 117 0.10 -7.41 -5.88
C LEU A 117 0.49 -8.91 -5.98
N PRO A 118 -0.48 -9.83 -5.93
CA PRO A 118 -0.21 -11.26 -6.06
C PRO A 118 0.17 -11.63 -7.50
N GLY A 119 0.86 -12.76 -7.65
CA GLY A 119 1.26 -13.31 -8.96
C GLY A 119 2.76 -13.58 -9.06
N GLU A 120 3.12 -14.56 -9.88
CA GLU A 120 4.52 -14.98 -10.06
C GLU A 120 5.36 -13.98 -10.86
N ARG A 121 4.71 -13.20 -11.74
CA ARG A 121 5.37 -12.16 -12.57
C ARG A 121 5.56 -10.82 -11.84
N VAL A 122 5.15 -10.72 -10.58
CA VAL A 122 5.27 -9.49 -9.78
C VAL A 122 6.49 -9.60 -8.88
N LYS A 123 7.46 -8.69 -9.07
CA LYS A 123 8.53 -8.48 -8.11
C LYS A 123 7.97 -7.78 -6.88
N ARG A 124 8.15 -8.38 -5.72
CA ARG A 124 7.71 -7.85 -4.42
C ARG A 124 8.94 -7.50 -3.58
N VAL A 125 9.05 -6.25 -3.16
CA VAL A 125 10.13 -5.76 -2.31
C VAL A 125 9.54 -5.22 -1.01
N THR A 126 9.94 -5.80 0.12
CA THR A 126 9.58 -5.26 1.44
C THR A 126 10.78 -4.49 1.99
N VAL A 127 10.59 -3.21 2.28
CA VAL A 127 11.60 -2.33 2.83
C VAL A 127 11.34 -2.15 4.32
N GLU A 128 12.22 -2.72 5.13
CA GLU A 128 12.11 -2.66 6.58
C GLU A 128 12.15 -1.20 7.07
N GLY A 129 11.20 -0.82 7.92
CA GLY A 129 11.16 0.52 8.52
C GLY A 129 10.69 1.64 7.58
N ALA A 130 10.34 1.35 6.33
CA ALA A 130 9.89 2.38 5.38
C ALA A 130 8.51 2.94 5.74
N TYR A 131 8.46 4.26 5.93
CA TYR A 131 7.26 5.04 6.17
C TYR A 131 6.56 5.42 4.86
N HIS A 132 5.24 5.55 4.90
CA HIS A 132 4.40 5.69 3.71
C HIS A 132 4.72 6.92 2.84
N THR A 133 5.00 8.07 3.45
CA THR A 133 4.98 9.36 2.77
C THR A 133 6.13 10.25 3.20
N PRO A 134 6.68 11.11 2.32
CA PRO A 134 7.65 12.13 2.72
C PRO A 134 7.06 13.13 3.74
N LEU A 135 5.74 13.27 3.80
CA LEU A 135 5.09 14.16 4.76
C LEU A 135 5.27 13.63 6.19
N GLY A 136 6.03 14.37 7.01
CA GLY A 136 6.31 13.98 8.38
C GLY A 136 7.45 12.97 8.53
N ALA A 137 8.09 12.57 7.42
CA ALA A 137 9.41 11.95 7.44
C ALA A 137 10.47 12.99 7.85
N ASP A 138 11.52 12.53 8.52
CA ASP A 138 12.62 13.37 9.00
C ASP A 138 13.99 12.96 8.42
N GLY A 139 14.04 11.91 7.58
CA GLY A 139 15.27 11.37 7.00
C GLY A 139 16.19 10.65 7.98
N GLU A 140 15.83 10.60 9.27
CA GLU A 140 16.65 10.02 10.33
C GLU A 140 15.91 8.88 11.04
N SER A 141 14.90 9.21 11.84
CA SER A 141 14.13 8.29 12.66
C SER A 141 12.87 7.77 11.96
N ARG A 142 12.31 8.57 11.06
CA ARG A 142 11.18 8.25 10.20
C ARG A 142 11.56 8.52 8.75
N LYS A 143 12.05 7.47 8.10
CA LYS A 143 12.47 7.50 6.71
C LYS A 143 11.36 7.00 5.80
N TRP A 144 11.00 7.75 4.76
CA TRP A 144 10.05 7.27 3.75
C TRP A 144 10.77 6.44 2.68
N TYR A 145 10.03 5.88 1.71
CA TYR A 145 10.60 5.03 0.66
C TYR A 145 11.73 5.68 -0.17
N GLY A 146 11.77 7.01 -0.24
CA GLY A 146 12.76 7.75 -1.03
C GLY A 146 13.99 8.22 -0.27
N ASP A 147 14.08 7.97 1.04
CA ASP A 147 15.28 8.26 1.82
C ASP A 147 16.27 7.10 1.76
N GLU A 148 17.57 7.36 1.91
CA GLU A 148 18.54 6.28 2.10
C GLU A 148 18.46 5.72 3.54
N PRO A 149 18.58 4.39 3.74
CA PRO A 149 18.91 3.36 2.75
C PRO A 149 17.70 2.74 2.02
N HIS A 150 16.49 3.26 2.25
CA HIS A 150 15.26 2.68 1.70
C HIS A 150 15.20 2.78 0.18
N LEU A 151 15.62 3.92 -0.40
CA LEU A 151 15.64 4.11 -1.85
C LEU A 151 16.50 3.05 -2.54
N SER A 152 17.73 2.85 -2.05
CA SER A 152 18.65 1.83 -2.56
C SER A 152 18.08 0.40 -2.50
N ALA A 153 17.14 0.12 -1.59
CA ALA A 153 16.56 -1.21 -1.45
C ALA A 153 15.62 -1.62 -2.59
N TRP A 154 15.10 -0.67 -3.39
CA TRP A 154 14.12 -0.97 -4.44
C TRP A 154 14.37 -0.30 -5.79
N ILE A 155 15.17 0.77 -5.85
CA ILE A 155 15.29 1.58 -7.07
C ILE A 155 15.87 0.81 -8.26
N ASP A 156 16.79 -0.11 -8.02
CA ASP A 156 17.43 -0.92 -9.07
C ASP A 156 16.44 -1.88 -9.75
N GLU A 157 15.39 -2.30 -9.06
CA GLU A 157 14.33 -3.16 -9.64
C GLU A 157 13.53 -2.42 -10.72
N VAL A 158 13.55 -1.09 -10.69
CA VAL A 158 12.80 -0.21 -11.60
C VAL A 158 13.68 0.37 -12.71
N LEU A 159 14.94 0.70 -12.41
CA LEU A 159 15.82 1.41 -13.35
C LEU A 159 16.59 0.49 -14.32
N ILE A 160 16.74 -0.79 -14.01
CA ILE A 160 17.48 -1.77 -14.82
C ILE A 160 16.53 -2.52 -15.73
#